data_AF-A0A968FSM5-F1
#
_entry.id   AF-A0A968FSM5-F1
#
_cell.length_a   1.000
_cell.length_b   1.000
_cell.length_c   1.000
_cell.angle_alpha   90.00
_cell.angle_beta   90.00
_cell.angle_gamma   90.00
#
_symmetry.space_group_name_H-M   'P 1'
#
loop_
_entity.id
_entity.type
_entity.pdbx_description
1 polymer ?
#
loop_
_entity_poly.entity_id
_entity_poly.type
_entity_poly.pdbx_seq_one_letter_code
_entity_poly.pdbx_strand_id
1 'polypeptide(L)'
;ELINQVQVKEGESSIRVPEKTIRCIWNDQWFKSQDLRTTDGERLEILFPGYWNFGPGPDFKSATIRVEGKTFEGDVEIHVYCTDWKAHSHSHNPDYNKVVLHVFLWKNRGRQPPP
;
A
#
# COMPACT_ATOMS: atom_id res chain seq x y z
N GLU A 1 7.37 34.30 -20.57
CA GLU A 1 6.31 34.24 -19.54
C GLU A 1 6.47 32.96 -18.72
N LEU A 2 6.39 33.07 -17.39
CA LEU A 2 6.40 31.94 -16.47
C LEU A 2 4.95 31.51 -16.24
N ILE A 3 4.60 30.29 -16.66
CA ILE A 3 3.29 29.69 -16.39
C ILE A 3 3.31 29.22 -14.92
N ASN A 4 2.91 30.09 -14.00
CA ASN A 4 2.92 29.80 -12.55
C ASN A 4 1.58 29.31 -12.01
N GLN A 5 0.59 29.02 -12.86
CA GLN A 5 -0.72 28.56 -12.41
C GLN A 5 -1.27 27.48 -13.33
N VAL A 6 -1.50 26.30 -12.76
CA VAL A 6 -2.30 25.22 -13.35
C VAL A 6 -3.61 25.17 -12.59
N GLN A 7 -4.72 25.36 -13.29
CA GLN A 7 -6.05 25.18 -12.73
C GLN A 7 -6.52 23.78 -13.12
N VAL A 8 -6.57 22.86 -12.15
CA VAL A 8 -7.14 21.53 -12.36
C VAL A 8 -8.65 21.68 -12.38
N LYS A 9 -9.28 21.47 -13.54
CA LYS A 9 -10.73 21.35 -13.65
C LYS A 9 -11.10 19.89 -13.39
N GLU A 10 -11.79 19.64 -12.28
CA GLU A 10 -12.37 18.32 -11.99
C GLU A 10 -13.61 18.11 -12.88
N GLY A 11 -13.40 17.63 -14.10
CA GLY A 11 -14.50 17.02 -14.85
C GLY A 11 -14.84 15.68 -14.21
N GLU A 12 -16.12 15.41 -13.96
CA GLU A 12 -16.54 14.06 -13.56
C GLU A 12 -16.12 13.05 -14.62
N SER A 13 -15.19 12.16 -14.27
CA SER A 13 -15.03 10.80 -14.79
C SER A 13 -13.86 10.14 -14.06
N SER A 14 -14.18 9.40 -13.00
CA SER A 14 -13.32 8.32 -12.51
C SER A 14 -11.85 8.67 -12.17
N ILE A 15 -11.57 9.20 -10.97
CA ILE A 15 -10.20 9.28 -10.39
C ILE A 15 -9.49 7.91 -10.45
N ARG A 16 -8.47 7.78 -11.31
CA ARG A 16 -7.56 6.63 -11.33
C ARG A 16 -6.38 6.95 -10.41
N VAL A 17 -6.27 6.22 -9.31
CA VAL A 17 -5.11 6.30 -8.41
C VAL A 17 -4.02 5.36 -8.94
N PRO A 18 -2.84 5.84 -9.34
CA PRO A 18 -1.72 4.97 -9.68
C PRO A 18 -1.16 4.29 -8.41
N GLU A 19 -0.77 3.03 -8.50
CA GLU A 19 -0.09 2.31 -7.38
C GLU A 19 1.17 3.04 -6.92
N LYS A 20 1.92 3.66 -7.85
CA LYS A 20 3.06 4.51 -7.52
C LYS A 20 2.72 5.60 -6.51
N THR A 21 1.51 6.18 -6.57
CA THR A 21 1.07 7.19 -5.61
C THR A 21 0.93 6.60 -4.21
N ILE A 22 0.35 5.41 -4.08
CA ILE A 22 0.20 4.72 -2.79
C ILE A 22 1.59 4.35 -2.24
N ARG A 23 2.50 3.90 -3.12
CA ARG A 23 3.89 3.60 -2.74
C ARG A 23 4.66 4.81 -2.25
N CYS A 24 4.50 5.98 -2.88
CA CYS A 24 5.05 7.24 -2.35
C CYS A 24 4.49 7.56 -0.96
N ILE A 25 3.16 7.50 -0.79
CA ILE A 25 2.51 7.77 0.50
C ILE A 25 3.01 6.81 1.59
N TRP A 26 3.18 5.53 1.26
CA TRP A 26 3.77 4.55 2.16
C TRP A 26 5.23 4.88 2.47
N ASN A 27 6.07 5.10 1.46
CA ASN A 27 7.48 5.41 1.67
C ASN A 27 7.68 6.62 2.60
N ASP A 28 6.91 7.67 2.37
CA ASP A 28 7.01 8.93 3.13
C ASP A 28 6.21 8.88 4.45
N GLN A 29 5.49 7.78 4.70
CA GLN A 29 4.57 7.59 5.83
C GLN A 29 3.56 8.75 5.96
N TRP A 30 3.09 9.27 4.82
CA TRP A 30 2.19 10.43 4.73
C TRP A 30 0.71 10.06 4.88
N PHE A 31 0.39 9.43 6.00
CA PHE A 31 -0.98 9.09 6.38
C PHE A 31 -1.10 9.05 7.90
N LYS A 32 -2.34 9.02 8.41
CA LYS A 32 -2.57 8.89 9.85
C LYS A 32 -2.16 7.48 10.28
N SER A 33 -1.02 7.37 10.94
CA SER A 33 -0.50 6.11 11.48
C SER A 33 -0.88 5.85 12.94
N GLN A 34 -1.58 6.80 13.58
CA GLN A 34 -2.15 6.62 14.91
C GLN A 34 -3.31 5.62 14.84
N ASP A 35 -3.29 4.62 15.72
CA ASP A 35 -4.32 3.57 15.84
C ASP A 35 -4.61 2.80 14.54
N LEU A 36 -3.58 2.53 13.73
CA LEU A 36 -3.72 1.64 12.58
C LEU A 36 -4.22 0.26 13.01
N ARG A 37 -5.09 -0.32 12.17
CA ARG A 37 -5.62 -1.66 12.35
C ARG A 37 -5.61 -2.44 11.04
N THR A 38 -5.40 -3.75 11.14
CA THR A 38 -5.57 -4.67 10.01
C THR A 38 -7.05 -4.78 9.64
N THR A 39 -7.35 -5.44 8.51
CA THR A 39 -8.74 -5.71 8.12
C THR A 39 -9.50 -6.59 9.09
N ASP A 40 -8.78 -7.30 9.95
CA ASP A 40 -9.33 -8.19 10.98
C ASP A 40 -9.42 -7.49 12.35
N GLY A 41 -9.09 -6.19 12.42
CA GLY A 41 -9.23 -5.34 13.61
C GLY A 41 -8.02 -5.32 14.54
N GLU A 42 -6.98 -6.09 14.23
CA GLU A 42 -5.74 -6.16 15.01
C GLU A 42 -4.95 -4.85 14.95
N ARG A 43 -4.44 -4.39 16.08
CA ARG A 43 -3.61 -3.19 16.17
C ARG A 43 -2.31 -3.40 15.41
N LEU A 44 -2.02 -2.48 14.49
CA LEU A 44 -0.82 -2.45 13.65
C LEU A 44 0.04 -1.24 14.02
N GLU A 45 1.35 -1.45 14.11
CA GLU A 45 2.35 -0.38 14.14
C GLU A 45 3.36 -0.61 13.03
N ILE A 46 3.75 0.47 12.33
CA ILE A 46 4.82 0.44 11.34
C ILE A 46 6.06 0.96 12.04
N LEU A 47 7.02 0.07 12.34
CA LEU A 47 8.28 0.45 12.99
C LEU A 47 9.31 0.89 11.95
N PHE A 48 9.32 0.22 10.81
CA PHE A 48 10.09 0.57 9.63
C PHE A 48 9.31 0.14 8.37
N PRO A 49 9.03 1.05 7.42
CA PRO A 49 8.21 0.74 6.24
C PRO A 49 8.89 -0.20 5.22
N GLY A 50 10.18 -0.47 5.39
CA GLY A 50 11.00 -1.21 4.43
C GLY A 50 11.75 -0.30 3.46
N TYR A 51 12.68 -0.88 2.72
CA TYR A 51 13.39 -0.21 1.62
C TYR A 51 12.59 -0.34 0.33
N TRP A 52 12.35 0.78 -0.35
CA TRP A 52 11.68 0.76 -1.64
C TRP A 52 12.48 -0.07 -2.66
N ASN A 53 11.84 -1.11 -3.18
CA ASN A 53 12.36 -1.94 -4.24
C ASN A 53 11.92 -1.43 -5.62
N PHE A 54 12.88 -1.17 -6.50
CA PHE A 54 12.63 -0.80 -7.91
C PHE A 54 12.85 -1.96 -8.88
N GLY A 55 13.20 -3.14 -8.35
CA GLY A 55 13.37 -4.39 -9.10
C GLY A 55 12.16 -5.32 -9.01
N PRO A 56 12.33 -6.58 -9.43
CA PRO A 56 11.29 -7.60 -9.30
C PRO A 56 10.91 -7.91 -7.85
N GLY A 57 9.71 -8.46 -7.67
CA GLY A 57 9.18 -8.87 -6.36
C GLY A 57 8.48 -7.73 -5.62
N PRO A 58 8.27 -7.89 -4.30
CA PRO A 58 7.55 -6.95 -3.47
C PRO A 58 8.01 -5.49 -3.56
N ASP A 59 7.07 -4.55 -3.43
CA ASP A 59 7.33 -3.11 -3.51
C ASP A 59 8.32 -2.59 -2.46
N PHE A 60 8.29 -3.15 -1.23
CA PHE A 60 9.23 -2.81 -0.16
C PHE A 60 9.83 -4.06 0.46
N LYS A 61 11.13 -4.00 0.75
CA LYS A 61 11.90 -5.10 1.33
C LYS A 61 12.29 -4.82 2.77
N SER A 62 12.31 -5.86 3.59
CA SER A 62 12.84 -5.80 4.97
C SER A 62 12.17 -4.73 5.85
N ALA A 63 10.86 -4.58 5.74
CA ALA A 63 10.03 -3.84 6.67
C ALA A 63 9.99 -4.52 8.05
N THR A 64 9.71 -3.72 9.07
CA THR A 64 9.46 -4.18 10.44
C THR A 64 8.13 -3.60 10.91
N ILE A 65 7.19 -4.49 11.24
CA ILE A 65 5.86 -4.14 11.72
C ILE A 65 5.58 -4.80 13.07
N ARG A 66 4.63 -4.26 13.83
CA ARG A 66 4.11 -4.89 15.05
C ARG A 66 2.61 -5.10 14.93
N VAL A 67 2.14 -6.33 15.11
CA VAL A 67 0.72 -6.69 15.12
C VAL A 67 0.38 -7.31 16.47
N GLU A 68 -0.58 -6.73 17.20
CA GLU A 68 -0.97 -7.16 18.56
C GLU A 68 0.23 -7.41 19.50
N GLY A 69 1.19 -6.48 19.47
CA GLY A 69 2.39 -6.55 20.32
C GLY A 69 3.51 -7.47 19.80
N LYS A 70 3.27 -8.27 18.76
CA LYS A 70 4.28 -9.17 18.16
C LYS A 70 4.97 -8.49 16.98
N THR A 71 6.29 -8.54 16.95
CA THR A 71 7.10 -7.96 15.87
C THR A 71 7.29 -8.96 14.73
N PHE A 72 7.13 -8.49 13.50
CA PHE A 72 7.36 -9.24 12.27
C PHE A 72 8.34 -8.49 11.38
N GLU A 73 9.23 -9.24 10.73
CA GLU A 73 10.16 -8.75 9.72
C GLU A 73 9.88 -9.43 8.39
N GLY A 74 9.79 -8.65 7.32
CA GLY A 74 9.49 -9.18 5.99
C GLY A 74 9.28 -8.08 4.97
N ASP A 75 8.59 -8.42 3.90
CA ASP A 75 8.34 -7.51 2.77
C ASP A 75 6.93 -6.91 2.86
N VAL A 76 6.72 -5.79 2.16
CA VAL A 76 5.40 -5.15 2.02
C VAL A 76 5.07 -5.05 0.54
N GLU A 77 3.84 -5.41 0.21
CA GLU A 77 3.29 -5.29 -1.14
C GLU A 77 2.14 -4.29 -1.17
N ILE A 78 2.09 -3.45 -2.21
CA ILE A 78 1.10 -2.37 -2.31
C ILE A 78 0.30 -2.46 -3.60
N HIS A 79 -1.01 -2.57 -3.46
CA HIS A 79 -1.94 -2.53 -4.59
C HIS A 79 -2.97 -1.42 -4.45
N VAL A 80 -3.61 -1.05 -5.56
CA VAL A 80 -4.82 -0.23 -5.47
C VAL A 80 -5.99 -1.05 -4.92
N TYR A 81 -6.09 -2.32 -5.34
CA TYR A 81 -7.17 -3.21 -4.94
C TYR A 81 -6.65 -4.46 -4.24
N CYS A 82 -7.31 -4.90 -3.17
CA CYS A 82 -6.96 -6.16 -2.49
C CYS A 82 -6.99 -7.36 -3.44
N THR A 83 -7.94 -7.38 -4.39
CA THR A 83 -8.08 -8.45 -5.39
C THR A 83 -6.85 -8.62 -6.29
N ASP A 84 -5.99 -7.61 -6.38
CA ASP A 84 -4.84 -7.63 -7.28
C ASP A 84 -3.76 -8.59 -6.82
N TRP A 85 -3.72 -8.88 -5.51
CA TRP A 85 -2.90 -9.96 -4.98
C TRP A 85 -3.13 -11.30 -5.69
N LYS A 86 -4.41 -11.65 -5.87
CA LYS A 86 -4.81 -12.88 -6.57
C LYS A 86 -4.64 -12.74 -8.07
N ALA A 87 -4.97 -11.58 -8.64
CA ALA A 87 -4.86 -11.34 -10.08
C ALA A 87 -3.42 -11.49 -10.59
N HIS A 88 -2.44 -11.08 -9.80
CA HIS A 88 -1.02 -11.22 -10.11
C HIS A 88 -0.43 -12.58 -9.70
N SER A 89 -1.25 -13.48 -9.15
CA SER A 89 -0.82 -14.82 -8.70
C SER A 89 0.33 -14.80 -7.69
N HIS A 90 0.40 -13.78 -6.82
CA HIS A 90 1.50 -13.65 -5.84
C HIS A 90 1.56 -14.83 -4.87
N SER A 91 0.43 -15.45 -4.52
CA SER A 91 0.40 -16.68 -3.71
C SER A 91 1.15 -17.87 -4.31
N HIS A 92 1.43 -17.86 -5.62
CA HIS A 92 2.19 -18.92 -6.31
C HIS A 92 3.59 -18.48 -6.71
N ASN A 93 3.99 -17.25 -6.37
CA ASN A 93 5.30 -16.72 -6.69
C ASN A 93 6.19 -16.67 -5.43
N PRO A 94 7.27 -17.47 -5.38
CA PRO A 94 8.17 -17.52 -4.23
C PRO A 94 8.78 -16.17 -3.82
N ASP A 95 8.89 -15.20 -4.73
CA ASP A 95 9.43 -13.87 -4.44
C ASP A 95 8.57 -13.08 -3.42
N TYR A 96 7.31 -13.50 -3.22
CA TYR A 96 6.34 -12.86 -2.34
C TYR A 96 6.12 -13.64 -1.03
N ASN A 97 6.77 -14.78 -0.82
CA ASN A 97 6.61 -15.60 0.39
C ASN A 97 7.05 -14.88 1.68
N LYS A 98 7.83 -13.82 1.55
CA LYS A 98 8.29 -12.99 2.67
C LYS A 98 7.37 -11.80 2.96
N VAL A 99 6.31 -11.60 2.19
CA VAL A 99 5.37 -10.49 2.43
C VAL A 99 4.65 -10.70 3.76
N VAL A 100 4.83 -9.78 4.69
CA VAL A 100 4.19 -9.79 6.01
C VAL A 100 3.03 -8.80 6.10
N LEU A 101 2.92 -7.89 5.13
CA LEU A 101 1.83 -6.93 5.04
C LEU A 101 1.48 -6.65 3.58
N HIS A 102 0.19 -6.77 3.25
CA HIS A 102 -0.36 -6.34 1.98
C HIS A 102 -1.22 -5.10 2.21
N VAL A 103 -0.78 -3.97 1.65
CA VAL A 103 -1.45 -2.67 1.78
C VAL A 103 -2.26 -2.40 0.52
N PHE A 104 -3.51 -2.01 0.68
CA PHE A 104 -4.35 -1.65 -0.47
C PHE A 104 -5.35 -0.55 -0.13
N LEU A 105 -5.81 0.17 -1.17
CA LEU A 105 -6.76 1.27 -1.00
C LEU A 105 -8.22 0.78 -0.94
N TRP A 106 -8.60 -0.17 -1.81
CA TRP A 106 -9.98 -0.67 -1.90
C TRP A 106 -10.03 -2.20 -1.84
N LYS A 107 -11.06 -2.77 -1.20
CA LYS A 107 -11.23 -4.23 -1.13
C LYS A 107 -11.56 -4.83 -2.51
N ASN A 108 -12.47 -4.21 -3.25
CA ASN A 108 -12.98 -4.70 -4.53
C ASN A 108 -12.80 -3.65 -5.63
N ARG A 109 -12.88 -4.08 -6.88
CA ARG A 109 -12.97 -3.18 -8.04
C ARG A 109 -14.26 -2.36 -7.94
N GLY A 110 -14.14 -1.04 -8.07
CA GLY A 110 -15.20 -0.07 -7.74
C GLY A 110 -14.88 0.63 -6.42
N ARG A 111 -14.86 1.97 -6.42
CA ARG A 111 -14.39 2.81 -5.31
C ARG A 111 -15.31 2.76 -4.08
N GLN A 112 -15.46 1.61 -3.46
CA GLN A 112 -16.06 1.53 -2.15
C GLN A 112 -14.91 1.66 -1.13
N PRO A 113 -14.77 2.83 -0.47
CA PRO A 113 -13.92 2.88 0.71
C PRO A 113 -14.39 1.82 1.70
N PRO A 114 -13.49 1.23 2.50
CA PRO A 114 -13.91 0.42 3.63
C PRO A 114 -14.91 1.24 4.49
N PRO A 115 -15.91 0.58 5.10
CA PRO A 115 -16.88 1.26 5.97
C PRO A 115 -16.20 2.01 7.12
#